data_AF-A0A4Y9YSG4-F1
#
_entry.id   AF-A0A4Y9YSG4-F1
#
_cell.length_a   1.000
_cell.length_b   1.000
_cell.length_c   1.000
_cell.angle_alpha   90.00
_cell.angle_beta   90.00
_cell.angle_gamma   90.00
#
_symmetry.space_group_name_H-M   'P 1'
#
loop_
_entity.id
_entity.type
_entity.pdbx_description
1 polymer ?
#
loop_
_entity_poly.entity_id
_entity_poly.type
_entity_poly.pdbx_seq_one_letter_code
_entity_poly.pdbx_strand_id
1 'polypeptide(L)'
;MTHVWRLPSPTLMVRAIHPASRLAFFSYSDTLVLLQWDCGKVWQLRTIDQVVDEEIWTGITDANTFAPQPGLPKCSVFDTDMPCEHIPIRASSHFFGLTFRGVSMSEAQITPGGRHAETRVRISFLAYDILRGLFHYRVSVLLPPTAATDGIMHDEPPPHMSVRLLAVHRLAQLYATTGEAATNVPRSRSGFTPGSRGFVSACFMGRTGKRGVWIERRRGSMQRNVIAFSTALDALGEEDAADDGLENTPGGRTGGQSDSETDQQDWTLHSEARPIDGRVIYEVNSYDLRDDITRCAFAEAMGTVILGNRKGDLKLL
;
A
#
# COMPACT_ATOMS: atom_id res chain seq x y z
N MET A 1 -19.03 6.56 32.26
CA MET A 1 -19.27 7.85 31.59
C MET A 1 -19.00 7.67 30.11
N THR A 2 -19.97 7.95 29.25
CA THR A 2 -19.80 7.88 27.78
C THR A 2 -19.27 9.21 27.29
N HIS A 3 -17.98 9.29 26.96
CA HIS A 3 -17.41 10.48 26.33
C HIS A 3 -17.87 10.53 24.86
N VAL A 4 -18.59 11.58 24.48
CA VAL A 4 -18.97 11.84 23.09
C VAL A 4 -18.02 12.89 22.53
N TRP A 5 -17.06 12.45 21.72
CA TRP A 5 -16.16 13.35 21.00
C TRP A 5 -16.88 13.94 19.78
N ARG A 6 -17.00 15.26 19.72
CA ARG A 6 -17.47 15.97 18.51
C ARG A 6 -16.25 16.49 17.76
N LEU A 7 -15.93 15.86 16.63
CA LEU A 7 -14.89 16.35 15.74
C LEU A 7 -15.36 17.64 15.06
N PRO A 8 -14.47 18.65 14.89
CA PRO A 8 -14.81 19.87 14.17
C PRO A 8 -15.13 19.54 12.70
N SER A 9 -16.28 20.00 12.20
CA SER A 9 -16.70 19.91 10.79
C SER A 9 -15.60 20.51 9.91
N PRO A 10 -15.00 19.73 8.99
CA PRO A 10 -15.67 18.96 7.93
C PRO A 10 -15.90 17.46 8.23
N THR A 11 -16.61 16.76 7.33
CA THR A 11 -16.84 15.30 7.36
C THR A 11 -15.52 14.54 7.23
N LEU A 12 -14.82 14.40 8.35
CA LEU A 12 -13.65 13.55 8.49
C LEU A 12 -14.04 12.09 8.23
N MET A 13 -13.48 11.49 7.18
CA MET A 13 -13.72 10.07 6.89
C MET A 13 -12.75 9.23 7.72
N VAL A 14 -13.30 8.32 8.54
CA VAL A 14 -12.51 7.31 9.24
C VAL A 14 -11.86 6.39 8.20
N ARG A 15 -10.53 6.32 8.19
CA ARG A 15 -9.79 5.39 7.34
C ARG A 15 -9.36 4.14 8.09
N ALA A 16 -8.98 4.31 9.35
CA ALA A 16 -8.53 3.19 10.17
C ALA A 16 -8.88 3.40 11.64
N ILE A 17 -9.07 2.28 12.33
CA ILE A 17 -9.30 2.23 13.77
C ILE A 17 -8.35 1.16 14.30
N HIS A 18 -7.57 1.51 15.32
CA HIS A 18 -6.70 0.59 16.03
C HIS A 18 -7.15 0.48 17.49
N PRO A 19 -8.02 -0.51 17.81
CA PRO A 19 -8.60 -0.63 19.15
C PRO A 19 -7.56 -0.85 20.25
N ALA A 20 -6.47 -1.57 19.97
CA ALA A 20 -5.46 -1.89 20.97
C ALA A 20 -4.74 -0.64 21.50
N SER A 21 -4.39 0.30 20.62
CA SER A 21 -3.81 1.61 21.01
C SER A 21 -4.86 2.70 21.19
N ARG A 22 -6.13 2.38 20.94
CA ARG A 22 -7.25 3.31 21.03
C ARG A 22 -7.09 4.54 20.14
N LEU A 23 -6.62 4.29 18.91
CA LEU A 23 -6.34 5.28 17.90
C LEU A 23 -7.38 5.20 16.77
N ALA A 24 -7.90 6.34 16.34
CA ALA A 24 -8.68 6.49 15.12
C ALA A 24 -7.94 7.41 14.16
N PHE A 25 -7.85 7.00 12.91
CA PHE A 25 -7.22 7.77 11.86
C PHE A 25 -8.28 8.23 10.87
N PHE A 26 -8.32 9.54 10.64
CA PHE A 26 -9.23 10.19 9.74
C PHE A 26 -8.45 10.90 8.64
N SER A 27 -9.08 11.05 7.48
CA SER A 27 -8.55 11.89 6.41
C SER A 27 -9.62 12.85 5.92
N TYR A 28 -9.19 14.03 5.50
CA TYR A 28 -9.98 14.98 4.74
C TYR A 28 -9.07 15.79 3.83
N SER A 29 -9.28 15.69 2.51
CA SER A 29 -8.43 16.36 1.52
C SER A 29 -6.94 16.04 1.74
N ASP A 30 -6.14 17.05 2.07
CA ASP A 30 -4.70 17.07 2.36
C ASP A 30 -4.37 16.90 3.85
N THR A 31 -5.41 16.74 4.68
CA THR A 31 -5.28 16.69 6.13
C THR A 31 -5.53 15.28 6.64
N LEU A 32 -4.60 14.85 7.48
CA LEU A 32 -4.68 13.66 8.28
C LEU A 32 -4.88 14.00 9.74
N VAL A 33 -5.78 13.27 10.39
CA VAL A 33 -6.07 13.43 11.80
C VAL A 33 -5.92 12.09 12.49
N LEU A 34 -5.00 12.01 13.44
CA LEU A 34 -4.88 10.88 14.36
C LEU A 34 -5.49 11.29 15.70
N LEU A 35 -6.49 10.53 16.17
CA LEU A 35 -7.16 10.74 17.45
C LEU A 35 -6.83 9.58 18.39
N GLN A 36 -6.30 9.87 19.58
CA GLN A 36 -6.29 8.92 20.69
C GLN A 36 -7.48 9.20 21.60
N TRP A 37 -8.55 8.41 21.47
CA TRP A 37 -9.85 8.73 22.09
C TRP A 37 -9.91 8.51 23.60
N ASP A 38 -8.87 7.92 24.19
CA ASP A 38 -8.71 7.78 25.64
C ASP A 38 -8.40 9.09 26.34
N CYS A 39 -7.44 9.84 25.79
CA CYS A 39 -6.94 11.07 26.35
C CYS A 39 -7.42 12.30 25.58
N GLY A 40 -8.15 12.10 24.47
CA GLY A 40 -8.61 13.19 23.60
C GLY A 40 -7.50 13.86 22.81
N LYS A 41 -6.28 13.28 22.77
CA LYS A 41 -5.19 13.84 21.99
C LYS A 41 -5.47 13.72 20.50
N VAL A 42 -5.29 14.82 19.79
CA VAL A 42 -5.49 14.93 18.35
C VAL A 42 -4.20 15.42 17.73
N TRP A 43 -3.67 14.66 16.78
CA TRP A 43 -2.55 15.09 15.94
C TRP A 43 -3.06 15.35 14.54
N GLN A 44 -2.73 16.51 14.00
CA GLN A 44 -3.03 16.88 12.63
C GLN A 44 -1.75 16.86 11.81
N LEU A 45 -1.73 16.04 10.76
CA LEU A 45 -0.66 16.03 9.77
C LEU A 45 -1.21 16.65 8.49
N ARG A 46 -0.62 17.75 8.04
CA ARG A 46 -0.88 18.32 6.71
C ARG A 46 0.13 17.72 5.76
N THR A 47 -0.33 17.15 4.65
CA THR A 47 0.55 16.53 3.66
C THR A 47 1.15 17.55 2.69
N ILE A 48 0.63 18.78 2.67
CA ILE A 48 1.08 19.84 1.77
C ILE A 48 1.27 21.12 2.60
N ASP A 49 2.47 21.71 2.51
CA ASP A 49 2.80 22.96 3.21
C ASP A 49 2.22 24.20 2.49
N GLN A 50 1.92 24.08 1.20
CA GLN A 50 1.32 25.14 0.39
C GLN A 50 0.04 24.64 -0.26
N VAL A 51 -1.06 25.37 -0.08
CA VAL A 51 -2.33 25.09 -0.77
C VAL A 51 -2.13 25.37 -2.26
N VAL A 52 -1.79 24.33 -3.02
CA VAL A 52 -1.85 24.38 -4.48
C VAL A 52 -3.28 24.06 -4.86
N ASP A 53 -4.04 25.07 -5.28
CA ASP A 53 -5.49 24.99 -5.54
C ASP A 53 -5.91 23.89 -6.54
N GLU A 54 -4.95 23.30 -7.28
CA GLU A 54 -5.20 22.29 -8.31
C GLU A 54 -4.88 20.84 -7.89
N GLU A 55 -4.16 20.62 -6.78
CA GLU A 55 -3.75 19.28 -6.37
C GLU A 55 -4.61 18.75 -5.21
N ILE A 56 -5.90 18.54 -5.49
CA ILE A 56 -6.80 17.87 -4.54
C ILE A 56 -6.44 16.39 -4.51
N TRP A 57 -5.53 16.02 -3.60
CA TRP A 57 -5.21 14.62 -3.31
C TRP A 57 -6.47 13.91 -2.82
N THR A 58 -7.18 13.25 -3.73
CA THR A 58 -8.29 12.38 -3.39
C THR A 58 -7.76 11.06 -2.89
N GLY A 59 -7.49 11.04 -1.59
CA GLY A 59 -7.86 9.89 -0.78
C GLY A 59 -6.69 9.02 -0.40
N ILE A 60 -6.23 9.24 0.81
CA ILE A 60 -5.51 8.23 1.57
C ILE A 60 -6.38 6.98 1.60
N THR A 61 -5.94 5.97 0.86
CA THR A 61 -6.73 4.79 0.54
C THR A 61 -6.79 3.82 1.70
N ASP A 62 -5.73 3.79 2.50
CA ASP A 62 -5.59 2.95 3.67
C ASP A 62 -4.63 3.62 4.68
N ALA A 63 -4.76 3.27 5.96
CA ALA A 63 -3.87 3.71 7.01
C ALA A 63 -3.68 2.56 8.00
N ASN A 64 -2.43 2.26 8.35
CA ASN A 64 -2.15 1.20 9.31
C ASN A 64 -1.31 1.75 10.46
N THR A 65 -1.64 1.33 11.67
CA THR A 65 -0.88 1.69 12.87
C THR A 65 -0.01 0.51 13.26
N PHE A 66 1.27 0.76 13.49
CA PHE A 66 2.18 -0.26 13.96
C PHE A 66 2.44 0.01 15.44
N ALA A 67 2.00 -0.92 16.30
CA ALA A 67 2.31 -0.83 17.71
C ALA A 67 3.83 -1.02 17.89
N PRO A 68 4.54 -0.12 18.57
CA PRO A 68 5.91 -0.41 18.98
C PRO A 68 5.89 -1.68 19.86
N GLN A 69 6.81 -2.61 19.59
CA GLN A 69 6.96 -3.80 20.44
C GLN A 69 7.18 -3.38 21.90
N PRO A 70 6.73 -4.21 22.88
CA PRO A 70 6.96 -3.95 24.29
C PRO A 70 8.46 -3.78 24.57
N GLY A 71 8.90 -2.56 24.84
CA GLY A 71 10.31 -2.23 25.08
C GLY A 71 10.76 -0.87 24.55
N LEU A 72 10.04 -0.29 23.59
CA LEU A 72 10.28 1.11 23.20
C LEU A 72 9.79 2.04 24.32
N PRO A 73 10.52 3.13 24.62
CA PRO A 73 10.15 4.06 25.68
C PRO A 73 8.73 4.54 25.43
N LYS A 74 7.84 4.31 26.41
CA LYS A 74 6.51 4.92 26.44
C LYS A 74 6.72 6.41 26.19
N CYS A 75 6.15 6.98 25.13
CA CYS A 75 6.07 8.43 24.98
C CYS A 75 5.49 8.97 26.28
N SER A 76 6.34 9.57 27.11
CA SER A 76 5.93 10.17 28.37
C SER A 76 5.01 11.32 28.00
N VAL A 77 3.75 11.16 28.37
CA VAL A 77 2.72 12.17 28.24
C VAL A 77 3.16 13.35 29.13
N PHE A 78 3.66 14.41 28.51
CA PHE A 78 3.67 15.71 29.17
C PHE A 78 2.21 16.13 29.35
N ASP A 79 1.89 16.38 30.61
CA ASP A 79 0.58 16.76 31.11
C ASP A 79 0.56 18.28 31.16
N THR A 80 -0.13 18.88 30.21
CA THR A 80 -0.44 20.31 30.20
C THR A 80 -1.71 20.51 29.37
N ASP A 81 -2.50 21.50 29.75
CA ASP A 81 -3.76 21.95 29.13
C ASP A 81 -3.53 22.57 27.70
N MET A 82 -2.90 21.82 26.78
CA MET A 82 -1.90 22.39 25.85
C MET A 82 -2.36 23.03 24.52
N PRO A 83 -1.71 24.14 24.09
CA PRO A 83 -1.57 24.52 22.69
C PRO A 83 -1.11 23.35 21.82
N CYS A 84 -1.65 23.26 20.60
CA CYS A 84 -1.35 22.25 19.59
C CYS A 84 0.18 22.02 19.47
N GLU A 85 0.71 21.02 20.19
CA GLU A 85 2.12 20.66 20.10
C GLU A 85 2.32 20.00 18.73
N HIS A 86 3.01 20.71 17.85
CA HIS A 86 3.50 20.14 16.61
C HIS A 86 4.54 19.08 16.95
N ILE A 87 4.16 17.80 16.88
CA ILE A 87 5.15 16.73 16.85
C ILE A 87 5.87 16.87 15.51
N PRO A 88 7.21 17.08 15.49
CA PRO A 88 7.96 17.05 14.24
C PRO A 88 7.91 15.63 13.68
N ILE A 89 6.96 15.39 12.77
CA ILE A 89 6.84 14.13 12.05
C ILE A 89 7.66 14.26 10.77
N ARG A 90 8.70 13.43 10.63
CA ARG A 90 9.36 13.25 9.33
C ARG A 90 8.49 12.31 8.50
N ALA A 91 7.80 12.87 7.51
CA ALA A 91 7.08 12.08 6.52
C ALA A 91 8.05 11.67 5.39
N SER A 92 8.13 10.37 5.11
CA SER A 92 8.75 9.85 3.89
C SER A 92 7.66 9.51 2.89
N SER A 93 7.77 10.04 1.67
CA SER A 93 6.80 9.81 0.61
C SER A 93 7.45 9.12 -0.59
N HIS A 94 6.68 8.28 -1.27
CA HIS A 94 7.06 7.68 -2.54
C HIS A 94 5.88 7.85 -3.50
N PHE A 95 6.13 8.41 -4.67
CA PHE A 95 5.11 8.64 -5.68
C PHE A 95 5.06 7.47 -6.65
N PHE A 96 3.87 6.93 -6.84
CA PHE A 96 3.59 6.00 -7.94
C PHE A 96 3.03 6.86 -9.08
N GLY A 97 3.57 6.75 -10.30
CA GLY A 97 2.90 7.34 -11.47
C GLY A 97 1.72 6.49 -11.96
N LEU A 98 1.17 5.66 -11.07
CA LEU A 98 -0.10 4.96 -11.20
C LEU A 98 -1.05 5.49 -10.13
N THR A 99 -2.28 5.75 -10.53
CA THR A 99 -3.37 5.95 -9.58
C THR A 99 -4.03 4.61 -9.29
N PHE A 100 -4.23 4.31 -8.01
CA PHE A 100 -4.87 3.07 -7.59
C PHE A 100 -6.29 3.35 -7.11
N ARG A 101 -7.22 2.48 -7.49
CA ARG A 101 -8.63 2.54 -7.06
C ARG A 101 -8.80 2.13 -5.60
N GLY A 102 -7.98 1.19 -5.15
CA GLY A 102 -7.96 0.73 -3.77
C GLY A 102 -6.67 0.01 -3.44
N VAL A 103 -6.35 -0.01 -2.15
CA VAL A 103 -5.16 -0.62 -1.58
C VAL A 103 -5.57 -1.49 -0.39
N SER A 104 -4.84 -2.57 -0.15
CA SER A 104 -4.92 -3.36 1.07
C SER A 104 -3.52 -3.70 1.55
N MET A 105 -3.19 -3.30 2.78
CA MET A 105 -1.86 -3.47 3.36
C MET A 105 -1.76 -4.70 4.27
N SER A 106 -0.56 -5.28 4.36
CA SER A 106 -0.19 -6.25 5.39
C SER A 106 0.04 -5.56 6.73
N GLU A 107 0.23 -6.37 7.77
CA GLU A 107 0.86 -5.91 9.01
C GLU A 107 2.34 -5.60 8.75
N ALA A 108 2.89 -4.60 9.46
CA ALA A 108 4.32 -4.33 9.37
C ALA A 108 5.09 -5.43 10.09
N GLN A 109 6.11 -5.93 9.41
CA GLN A 109 7.12 -6.79 10.00
C GLN A 109 8.27 -5.90 10.44
N ILE A 110 8.48 -5.83 11.75
CA ILE A 110 9.58 -5.06 12.33
C ILE A 110 10.67 -6.05 12.71
N THR A 111 11.82 -5.93 12.06
CA THR A 111 13.04 -6.64 12.42
C THR A 111 13.92 -5.66 13.18
N PRO A 112 13.96 -5.73 14.53
CA PRO A 112 14.80 -4.85 15.31
C PRO A 112 16.26 -5.12 14.96
N GLY A 113 17.01 -4.05 14.72
CA GLY A 113 18.46 -4.13 14.74
C GLY A 113 18.94 -4.42 16.16
N GLY A 114 20.12 -5.02 16.31
CA GLY A 114 20.86 -4.99 17.58
C GLY A 114 21.09 -3.56 18.08
N ARG A 115 21.72 -3.39 19.24
CA ARG A 115 21.91 -2.06 19.91
C ARG A 115 22.51 -0.94 19.03
N HIS A 116 23.22 -1.31 17.96
CA HIS A 116 23.84 -0.38 17.02
C HIS A 116 23.42 -0.62 15.57
N ALA A 117 22.45 -1.49 15.33
CA ALA A 117 21.99 -1.80 13.98
C ALA A 117 20.65 -1.12 13.69
N GLU A 118 20.44 -0.87 12.40
CA GLU A 118 19.24 -0.26 11.88
C GLU A 118 18.02 -1.14 12.14
N THR A 119 16.87 -0.51 12.43
CA THR A 119 15.60 -1.22 12.52
C THR A 119 14.97 -1.29 11.15
N ARG A 120 14.72 -2.49 10.64
CA ARG A 120 14.10 -2.70 9.34
C ARG A 120 12.59 -2.92 9.51
N VAL A 121 11.79 -2.08 8.86
CA VAL A 121 10.33 -2.20 8.81
C VAL A 121 9.93 -2.61 7.41
N ARG A 122 9.14 -3.68 7.29
CA ARG A 122 8.65 -4.20 6.01
C ARG A 122 7.13 -4.24 5.98
N ILE A 123 6.55 -3.72 4.91
CA ILE A 123 5.11 -3.72 4.67
C ILE A 123 4.89 -4.20 3.24
N SER A 124 3.99 -5.15 3.04
CA SER A 124 3.48 -5.50 1.71
C SER A 124 2.12 -4.86 1.50
N PHE A 125 1.78 -4.54 0.26
CA PHE A 125 0.42 -4.12 -0.07
C PHE A 125 -0.01 -4.55 -1.46
N LEU A 126 -1.31 -4.78 -1.60
CA LEU A 126 -2.00 -5.01 -2.85
C LEU A 126 -2.62 -3.69 -3.26
N ALA A 127 -2.36 -3.25 -4.48
CA ALA A 127 -3.03 -2.10 -5.06
C ALA A 127 -3.64 -2.49 -6.40
N TYR A 128 -4.85 -2.04 -6.69
CA TYR A 128 -5.49 -2.32 -7.97
C TYR A 128 -5.88 -1.07 -8.72
N ASP A 129 -5.75 -1.15 -10.04
CA ASP A 129 -6.30 -0.22 -11.00
C ASP A 129 -7.33 -0.95 -11.88
N ILE A 130 -8.39 -0.24 -12.26
CA ILE A 130 -9.52 -0.82 -13.01
C ILE A 130 -9.07 -1.25 -14.41
N LEU A 131 -8.07 -0.59 -14.98
CA LEU A 131 -7.61 -0.83 -16.34
C LEU A 131 -6.37 -1.74 -16.35
N ARG A 132 -5.41 -1.50 -15.46
CA ARG A 132 -4.10 -2.16 -15.50
C ARG A 132 -4.07 -3.47 -14.72
N GLY A 133 -4.85 -3.60 -13.66
CA GLY A 133 -4.98 -4.84 -12.88
C GLY A 133 -4.54 -4.71 -11.43
N LEU A 134 -4.00 -5.79 -10.86
CA LEU A 134 -3.58 -5.87 -9.46
C LEU A 134 -2.06 -5.92 -9.36
N PHE A 135 -1.50 -5.18 -8.41
CA PHE A 135 -0.08 -5.03 -8.18
C PHE A 135 0.24 -5.38 -6.73
N HIS A 136 1.24 -6.21 -6.51
CA HIS A 136 1.76 -6.52 -5.19
C HIS A 136 3.11 -5.82 -5.00
N TYR A 137 3.16 -4.87 -4.09
CA TYR A 137 4.36 -4.14 -3.72
C TYR A 137 4.87 -4.56 -2.34
N ARG A 138 6.17 -4.36 -2.12
CA ARG A 138 6.80 -4.36 -0.81
C ARG A 138 7.53 -3.05 -0.58
N VAL A 139 7.26 -2.45 0.57
CA VAL A 139 7.95 -1.29 1.10
C VAL A 139 8.90 -1.78 2.19
N SER A 140 10.16 -1.39 2.10
CA SER A 140 11.15 -1.58 3.17
C SER A 140 11.64 -0.22 3.63
N VAL A 141 11.56 0.03 4.92
CA VAL A 141 12.08 1.24 5.56
C VAL A 141 13.19 0.83 6.51
N LEU A 142 14.37 1.41 6.34
CA LEU A 142 15.49 1.31 7.26
C LEU A 142 15.45 2.53 8.16
N LEU A 143 15.24 2.29 9.45
CA LEU A 143 15.23 3.32 10.49
C LEU A 143 16.61 3.37 11.14
N PRO A 144 17.19 4.56 11.31
CA PRO A 144 18.48 4.70 11.99
C PRO A 144 18.40 4.21 13.45
N PRO A 145 19.53 3.78 14.04
CA PRO A 145 19.54 3.27 15.41
C PRO A 145 19.11 4.37 16.40
N THR A 146 18.11 4.08 17.23
CA THR A 146 17.68 4.95 18.34
C THR A 146 18.70 4.87 19.49
N ALA A 147 19.95 5.23 19.22
CA ALA A 147 20.96 5.33 20.26
C ALA A 147 20.65 6.57 21.10
N ALA A 148 20.01 6.35 22.26
CA ALA A 148 19.85 7.35 23.30
C ALA A 148 21.24 7.78 23.79
N THR A 149 21.83 8.80 23.16
CA THR A 149 23.21 9.19 23.46
C THR A 149 23.30 10.70 23.65
N ASP A 150 23.30 11.08 24.93
CA ASP A 150 24.09 12.15 25.53
C ASP A 150 24.32 13.42 24.69
N GLY A 151 23.26 14.18 24.42
CA GLY A 151 23.31 15.65 24.24
C GLY A 151 24.15 16.21 23.08
N ILE A 152 24.84 15.40 22.29
CA ILE A 152 25.60 15.84 21.13
C ILE A 152 24.71 15.60 19.91
N MET A 153 24.20 16.70 19.35
CA MET A 153 23.46 16.72 18.07
C MET A 153 24.39 16.25 16.94
N HIS A 154 24.53 14.94 16.78
CA HIS A 154 25.04 14.38 15.54
C HIS A 154 23.92 14.32 14.51
N ASP A 155 24.25 14.66 13.27
CA ASP A 155 23.38 14.61 12.11
C ASP A 155 23.05 13.13 11.80
N GLU A 156 22.00 12.61 12.44
CA GLU A 156 21.56 11.23 12.26
C GLU A 156 21.07 11.03 10.81
N PRO A 157 21.53 9.97 10.12
CA PRO A 157 21.14 9.75 8.73
C PRO A 157 19.61 9.64 8.60
N PRO A 158 19.02 10.20 7.53
CA PRO A 158 17.59 10.11 7.32
C PRO A 158 17.15 8.65 7.12
N PRO A 159 15.91 8.29 7.51
CA PRO A 159 15.35 6.98 7.18
C PRO A 159 15.42 6.71 5.68
N HIS A 160 15.84 5.50 5.31
CA HIS A 160 15.89 5.08 3.92
C HIS A 160 14.65 4.24 3.58
N MET A 161 13.90 4.63 2.55
CA MET A 161 12.71 3.92 2.07
C MET A 161 12.96 3.38 0.66
N SER A 162 12.68 2.10 0.47
CA SER A 162 12.69 1.44 -0.83
C SER A 162 11.35 0.76 -1.12
N VAL A 163 10.91 0.82 -2.37
CA VAL A 163 9.65 0.21 -2.83
C VAL A 163 9.96 -0.72 -3.99
N ARG A 164 9.53 -1.97 -3.88
CA ARG A 164 9.75 -3.01 -4.91
C ARG A 164 8.42 -3.59 -5.37
N LEU A 165 8.22 -3.67 -6.68
CA LEU A 165 7.11 -4.41 -7.28
C LEU A 165 7.45 -5.90 -7.30
N LEU A 166 6.67 -6.71 -6.60
CA LEU A 166 6.92 -8.13 -6.43
C LEU A 166 6.19 -8.97 -7.48
N ALA A 167 4.91 -8.67 -7.72
CA ALA A 167 4.08 -9.42 -8.65
C ALA A 167 2.94 -8.58 -9.23
N VAL A 168 2.42 -8.99 -10.40
CA VAL A 168 1.32 -8.31 -11.11
C VAL A 168 0.31 -9.31 -11.67
N HIS A 169 -0.98 -9.04 -11.49
CA HIS A 169 -2.07 -9.66 -12.27
C HIS A 169 -2.57 -8.64 -13.28
N ARG A 170 -2.12 -8.75 -14.53
CA ARG A 170 -2.45 -7.79 -15.60
C ARG A 170 -3.84 -8.10 -16.15
N LEU A 171 -4.73 -7.11 -16.13
CA LEU A 171 -6.08 -7.25 -16.72
C LEU A 171 -6.14 -6.74 -18.15
N ALA A 172 -5.35 -5.72 -18.49
CA ALA A 172 -5.19 -5.28 -19.86
C ALA A 172 -3.72 -5.34 -20.25
N GLN A 173 -3.40 -6.10 -21.29
CA GLN A 173 -2.10 -5.99 -21.95
C GLN A 173 -2.22 -4.93 -23.03
N LEU A 174 -1.46 -3.85 -22.88
CA LEU A 174 -1.15 -2.96 -23.99
C LEU A 174 -0.46 -3.79 -25.07
N TYR A 175 -0.86 -3.63 -26.33
CA TYR A 175 -0.09 -4.22 -27.42
C TYR A 175 1.32 -3.63 -27.35
N ALA A 176 2.33 -4.48 -27.18
CA ALA A 176 3.69 -4.07 -27.46
C ALA A 176 3.75 -3.71 -28.95
N THR A 177 3.90 -2.43 -29.26
CA THR A 177 4.04 -1.91 -30.63
C THR A 177 5.42 -2.19 -31.22
N THR A 178 6.16 -3.15 -30.68
CA THR A 178 7.50 -3.52 -31.12
C THR A 178 7.43 -4.55 -32.23
N GLY A 179 7.32 -4.07 -33.47
CA GLY A 179 7.54 -4.89 -34.66
C GLY A 179 6.72 -4.46 -35.86
N GLU A 180 7.32 -3.63 -36.71
CA GLU A 180 6.90 -3.38 -38.08
C GLU A 180 6.89 -4.68 -38.90
N ALA A 181 5.78 -5.43 -38.86
CA ALA A 181 5.38 -6.39 -39.91
C ALA A 181 3.91 -6.79 -39.66
N ALA A 182 2.94 -6.01 -40.15
CA ALA A 182 2.31 -6.27 -41.44
C ALA A 182 1.65 -7.66 -41.54
N THR A 183 0.46 -7.82 -40.96
CA THR A 183 -0.63 -8.61 -41.57
C THR A 183 -1.97 -7.94 -41.20
N ASN A 184 -2.89 -7.87 -42.17
CA ASN A 184 -4.14 -7.08 -42.18
C ASN A 184 -5.22 -7.50 -41.16
N VAL A 185 -4.86 -7.84 -39.93
CA VAL A 185 -5.85 -8.17 -38.89
C VAL A 185 -6.44 -6.88 -38.36
N PRO A 186 -7.79 -6.72 -38.34
CA PRO A 186 -8.44 -5.52 -37.82
C PRO A 186 -7.98 -5.24 -36.38
N ARG A 187 -7.16 -4.20 -36.21
CA ARG A 187 -6.75 -3.73 -34.88
C ARG A 187 -8.00 -3.29 -34.14
N SER A 188 -8.21 -3.85 -32.94
CA SER A 188 -9.29 -3.38 -32.07
C SER A 188 -9.03 -1.93 -31.68
N ARG A 189 -10.00 -1.03 -31.88
CA ARG A 189 -9.89 0.42 -31.62
C ARG A 189 -9.41 0.78 -30.22
N SER A 190 -9.46 -0.14 -29.25
CA SER A 190 -9.08 0.14 -27.86
C SER A 190 -7.61 -0.08 -27.52
N GLY A 191 -6.77 -0.59 -28.43
CA GLY A 191 -5.33 -0.79 -28.13
C GLY A 191 -5.01 -1.82 -27.02
N PHE A 192 -5.98 -2.68 -26.66
CA PHE A 192 -5.82 -3.75 -25.67
C PHE A 192 -6.10 -5.12 -26.28
N THR A 193 -5.34 -6.15 -25.86
CA THR A 193 -5.56 -7.52 -26.34
C THR A 193 -6.93 -8.07 -25.89
N PRO A 194 -7.60 -8.95 -26.68
CA PRO A 194 -8.92 -9.47 -26.33
C PRO A 194 -8.99 -10.45 -25.13
N GLY A 195 -7.88 -10.68 -24.42
CA GLY A 195 -7.70 -11.87 -23.56
C GLY A 195 -8.35 -11.85 -22.18
N SER A 196 -8.52 -10.68 -21.54
CA SER A 196 -9.12 -10.63 -20.20
C SER A 196 -9.81 -9.29 -19.96
N ARG A 197 -11.01 -9.09 -20.51
CA ARG A 197 -11.76 -7.84 -20.24
C ARG A 197 -12.31 -7.79 -18.80
N GLY A 198 -11.58 -8.27 -17.80
CA GLY A 198 -11.96 -8.19 -16.40
C GLY A 198 -11.54 -6.86 -15.77
N PHE A 199 -12.09 -6.56 -14.58
CA PHE A 199 -11.52 -5.58 -13.67
C PHE A 199 -11.58 -6.09 -12.24
N VAL A 200 -10.61 -5.68 -11.40
CA VAL A 200 -10.64 -5.98 -9.97
C VAL A 200 -11.59 -5.01 -9.28
N SER A 201 -12.58 -5.51 -8.55
CA SER A 201 -13.53 -4.68 -7.82
C SER A 201 -13.11 -4.43 -6.37
N ALA A 202 -12.44 -5.40 -5.76
CA ALA A 202 -11.89 -5.32 -4.41
C ALA A 202 -10.73 -6.32 -4.26
N CYS A 203 -9.82 -6.02 -3.35
CA CYS A 203 -8.77 -6.94 -2.91
C CYS A 203 -8.54 -6.83 -1.41
N PHE A 204 -7.98 -7.88 -0.84
CA PHE A 204 -7.56 -7.93 0.55
C PHE A 204 -6.26 -8.71 0.67
N MET A 205 -5.29 -8.14 1.38
CA MET A 205 -4.02 -8.77 1.72
C MET A 205 -4.07 -9.29 3.16
N GLY A 206 -3.60 -10.52 3.37
CA GLY A 206 -3.43 -11.10 4.69
C GLY A 206 -2.39 -10.34 5.53
N ARG A 207 -2.46 -10.52 6.85
CA ARG A 207 -1.56 -9.87 7.82
C ARG A 207 -0.09 -10.10 7.51
N THR A 208 0.29 -11.29 7.05
CA THR A 208 1.69 -11.59 6.74
C THR A 208 2.17 -10.98 5.42
N GLY A 209 1.26 -10.51 4.58
CA GLY A 209 1.55 -10.04 3.22
C GLY A 209 1.81 -11.16 2.20
N LYS A 210 1.64 -12.42 2.60
CA LYS A 210 1.99 -13.59 1.78
C LYS A 210 0.81 -14.18 1.05
N ARG A 211 -0.40 -13.93 1.54
CA ARG A 211 -1.65 -14.50 1.01
C ARG A 211 -2.66 -13.39 0.88
N GLY A 212 -3.62 -13.57 0.00
CA GLY A 212 -4.71 -12.63 -0.13
C GLY A 212 -5.79 -13.11 -1.07
N VAL A 213 -6.77 -12.24 -1.27
CA VAL A 213 -7.93 -12.48 -2.11
C VAL A 213 -8.20 -11.24 -2.95
N TRP A 214 -8.64 -11.43 -4.19
CA TRP A 214 -9.28 -10.37 -4.96
C TRP A 214 -10.54 -10.86 -5.63
N ILE A 215 -11.35 -9.89 -6.05
CA ILE A 215 -12.60 -10.14 -6.75
C ILE A 215 -12.47 -9.57 -8.14
N GLU A 216 -12.61 -10.45 -9.14
CA GLU A 216 -12.58 -10.07 -10.54
C GLU A 216 -14.00 -10.09 -11.11
N ARG A 217 -14.36 -9.01 -11.81
CA ARG A 217 -15.56 -8.92 -12.64
C ARG A 217 -15.16 -8.98 -14.10
N ARG A 218 -15.67 -9.98 -14.83
CA ARG A 218 -15.55 -10.03 -16.30
C ARG A 218 -16.51 -9.03 -16.97
N ARG A 219 -16.00 -8.17 -17.86
CA ARG A 219 -16.82 -7.23 -18.65
C ARG A 219 -17.72 -7.99 -19.61
N GLY A 220 -18.98 -7.58 -19.69
CA GLY A 220 -20.00 -8.30 -20.45
C GLY A 220 -20.46 -9.60 -19.81
N SER A 221 -20.00 -9.91 -18.58
CA SER A 221 -20.46 -11.05 -17.81
C SER A 221 -21.01 -10.64 -16.45
N MET A 222 -22.02 -11.37 -16.00
CA MET A 222 -22.57 -11.28 -14.64
C MET A 222 -21.74 -12.11 -13.65
N GLN A 223 -20.80 -12.92 -14.15
CA GLN A 223 -19.89 -13.74 -13.35
C GLN A 223 -18.88 -12.88 -12.57
N ARG A 224 -18.68 -13.21 -11.30
CA ARG A 224 -17.61 -12.71 -10.43
C ARG A 224 -16.80 -13.89 -9.94
N ASN A 225 -15.49 -13.74 -9.99
CA ASN A 225 -14.56 -14.73 -9.49
C ASN A 225 -13.90 -14.16 -8.23
N VAL A 226 -14.02 -14.89 -7.13
CA VAL A 226 -13.24 -14.65 -5.92
C VAL A 226 -12.00 -15.52 -6.04
N ILE A 227 -10.85 -14.87 -6.12
CA ILE A 227 -9.57 -15.50 -6.44
C ILE A 227 -8.66 -15.33 -5.24
N ALA A 228 -8.20 -16.44 -4.69
CA ALA A 228 -7.19 -16.45 -3.64
C ALA A 228 -5.80 -16.68 -4.24
N PHE A 229 -4.77 -16.10 -3.63
CA PHE A 229 -3.39 -16.34 -4.02
C PHE A 229 -2.48 -16.56 -2.82
N SER A 230 -1.31 -17.12 -3.11
CA SER A 230 -0.18 -17.17 -2.21
C SER A 230 1.06 -16.71 -2.96
N THR A 231 1.86 -15.86 -2.36
CA THR A 231 3.14 -15.44 -2.92
C THR A 231 4.16 -16.51 -2.56
N ALA A 232 4.73 -17.19 -3.56
CA ALA A 232 5.78 -18.19 -3.37
C ALA A 232 7.12 -17.60 -2.84
N LEU A 233 7.16 -16.32 -2.49
CA LEU A 233 8.37 -15.55 -2.19
C LEU A 233 9.09 -15.97 -0.90
N ASP A 234 8.53 -16.84 -0.07
CA ASP A 234 9.24 -17.35 1.12
C ASP A 234 9.99 -18.65 0.90
N ALA A 235 9.80 -19.35 -0.24
CA ALA A 235 10.57 -20.57 -0.50
C ALA A 235 12.04 -20.27 -0.82
N LEU A 236 12.38 -19.00 -1.09
CA LEU A 236 13.75 -18.51 -1.27
C LEU A 236 14.15 -17.56 -0.12
N GLY A 237 13.68 -17.84 1.09
CA GLY A 237 14.13 -17.12 2.28
C GLY A 237 15.62 -17.33 2.50
N GLU A 238 16.48 -16.57 1.81
CA GLU A 238 17.94 -16.55 2.03
C GLU A 238 18.71 -15.46 1.24
N GLU A 239 18.08 -14.64 0.38
CA GLU A 239 18.83 -13.59 -0.34
C GLU A 239 19.15 -12.33 0.51
N ASP A 240 18.50 -12.14 1.66
CA ASP A 240 18.88 -11.06 2.60
C ASP A 240 20.18 -11.36 3.37
N ALA A 241 20.72 -12.58 3.28
CA ALA A 241 21.96 -12.98 3.96
C ALA A 241 23.20 -12.96 3.04
N ALA A 242 23.04 -12.69 1.74
CA ALA A 242 24.12 -12.82 0.75
C ALA A 242 24.68 -11.48 0.21
N ASP A 243 24.07 -10.33 0.56
CA ASP A 243 24.51 -9.01 0.09
C ASP A 243 25.39 -8.26 1.11
N ASP A 244 26.32 -8.98 1.75
CA ASP A 244 27.31 -8.40 2.68
C ASP A 244 28.76 -8.71 2.23
N GLY A 245 28.97 -9.08 0.96
CA GLY A 245 30.31 -9.43 0.47
C GLY A 245 30.49 -9.55 -1.05
N LEU A 246 30.61 -8.41 -1.74
CA LEU A 246 31.37 -8.25 -3.01
C LEU A 246 31.58 -6.75 -3.26
N GLU A 247 32.63 -6.14 -2.72
CA GLU A 247 33.99 -6.06 -3.27
C GLU A 247 34.11 -5.15 -4.52
N ASN A 248 34.62 -3.95 -4.26
CA ASN A 248 35.35 -3.03 -5.14
C ASN A 248 35.48 -3.41 -6.63
N THR A 249 34.71 -2.74 -7.49
CA THR A 249 35.11 -2.54 -8.89
C THR A 249 35.43 -1.05 -9.13
N PRO A 250 36.71 -0.67 -9.32
CA PRO A 250 37.08 0.69 -9.67
C PRO A 250 37.07 0.85 -11.20
N GLY A 251 36.20 1.72 -11.74
CA GLY A 251 36.36 2.13 -13.14
C GLY A 251 35.18 2.90 -13.73
N GLY A 252 35.46 4.12 -14.20
CA GLY A 252 34.71 4.74 -15.30
C GLY A 252 33.86 5.97 -14.95
N ARG A 253 34.52 7.11 -14.69
CA ARG A 253 33.87 8.42 -14.80
C ARG A 253 33.71 8.78 -16.29
N THR A 254 32.48 8.89 -16.77
CA THR A 254 32.14 9.71 -17.94
C THR A 254 30.93 10.56 -17.60
N GLY A 255 31.18 11.86 -17.44
CA GLY A 255 30.15 12.87 -17.26
C GLY A 255 29.47 13.18 -18.58
N GLY A 256 28.14 13.08 -18.59
CA GLY A 256 27.27 13.61 -19.62
C GLY A 256 26.12 14.34 -18.93
N GLN A 257 26.16 15.68 -18.98
CA GLN A 257 25.03 16.54 -18.68
C GLN A 257 23.93 16.24 -19.70
N SER A 258 22.80 15.69 -19.25
CA SER A 258 21.59 15.51 -20.04
C SER A 258 20.51 16.37 -19.41
N ASP A 259 20.08 17.38 -20.16
CA ASP A 259 19.00 18.28 -19.79
C ASP A 259 17.68 17.51 -19.64
N SER A 260 16.90 17.99 -18.69
CA SER A 260 15.64 17.44 -18.18
C SER A 260 14.51 17.52 -19.20
N GLU A 261 14.32 16.45 -19.98
CA GLU A 261 13.01 16.11 -20.53
C GLU A 261 12.33 15.14 -19.56
N THR A 262 11.11 15.50 -19.17
CA THR A 262 10.28 14.83 -18.18
C THR A 262 10.23 13.32 -18.43
N ASP A 263 10.92 12.55 -17.59
CA ASP A 263 10.89 11.09 -17.55
C ASP A 263 9.44 10.61 -17.48
N GLN A 264 8.84 10.30 -18.64
CA GLN A 264 7.73 9.36 -18.71
C GLN A 264 8.31 8.02 -18.31
N GLN A 265 8.41 7.84 -16.99
CA GLN A 265 8.90 6.65 -16.32
C GLN A 265 8.17 5.47 -16.95
N ASP A 266 8.91 4.69 -17.74
CA ASP A 266 8.34 3.68 -18.60
C ASP A 266 7.85 2.52 -17.73
N TRP A 267 6.58 2.60 -17.30
CA TRP A 267 5.90 1.57 -16.51
C TRP A 267 5.94 0.19 -17.19
N THR A 268 6.31 0.12 -18.47
CA THR A 268 6.50 -1.15 -19.18
C THR A 268 7.78 -1.89 -18.76
N LEU A 269 8.76 -1.19 -18.15
CA LEU A 269 9.99 -1.78 -17.57
C LEU A 269 9.74 -2.63 -16.31
N HIS A 270 8.49 -2.72 -15.83
CA HIS A 270 8.07 -3.76 -14.86
C HIS A 270 8.09 -5.19 -15.45
N SER A 271 8.94 -5.46 -16.45
CA SER A 271 9.11 -6.76 -17.09
C SER A 271 9.60 -7.84 -16.13
N GLU A 272 10.24 -7.47 -15.02
CA GLU A 272 10.74 -8.42 -14.01
C GLU A 272 9.66 -8.88 -13.03
N ALA A 273 8.52 -8.20 -12.97
CA ALA A 273 7.48 -8.53 -12.00
C ALA A 273 6.79 -9.85 -12.39
N ARG A 274 6.77 -10.81 -11.46
CA ARG A 274 6.17 -12.12 -11.67
C ARG A 274 4.65 -12.04 -11.76
N PRO A 275 3.97 -12.95 -12.48
CA PRO A 275 2.52 -13.02 -12.41
C PRO A 275 2.05 -13.39 -11.00
N ILE A 276 0.93 -12.82 -10.54
CA ILE A 276 0.27 -13.30 -9.31
C ILE A 276 -0.47 -14.59 -9.65
N ASP A 277 -0.03 -15.71 -9.09
CA ASP A 277 -0.70 -17.01 -9.27
C ASP A 277 -1.95 -17.08 -8.39
N GLY A 278 -3.11 -16.96 -9.03
CA GLY A 278 -4.42 -16.93 -8.37
C GLY A 278 -5.26 -18.16 -8.70
N ARG A 279 -5.94 -18.69 -7.69
CA ARG A 279 -6.92 -19.76 -7.83
C ARG A 279 -8.33 -19.26 -7.50
N VAL A 280 -9.27 -19.49 -8.41
CA VAL A 280 -10.69 -19.23 -8.16
C VAL A 280 -11.17 -20.15 -7.03
N ILE A 281 -11.63 -19.56 -5.93
CA ILE A 281 -12.16 -20.29 -4.76
C ILE A 281 -13.68 -20.19 -4.66
N TYR A 282 -14.28 -19.20 -5.30
CA TYR A 282 -15.72 -19.03 -5.33
C TYR A 282 -16.13 -18.26 -6.58
N GLU A 283 -17.23 -18.68 -7.17
CA GLU A 283 -17.83 -18.07 -8.35
C GLU A 283 -19.27 -17.71 -8.06
N VAL A 284 -19.69 -16.50 -8.46
CA VAL A 284 -21.08 -16.07 -8.32
C VAL A 284 -21.55 -15.28 -9.53
N ASN A 285 -22.79 -15.52 -9.93
CA ASN A 285 -23.46 -14.71 -10.94
C ASN A 285 -24.26 -13.60 -10.25
N SER A 286 -23.89 -12.35 -10.53
CA SER A 286 -24.55 -11.15 -10.05
C SER A 286 -25.30 -10.49 -11.20
N TYR A 287 -26.60 -10.79 -11.30
CA TYR A 287 -27.52 -10.23 -12.30
C TYR A 287 -27.99 -8.82 -11.91
N ASP A 288 -28.12 -8.58 -10.61
CA ASP A 288 -28.50 -7.30 -10.03
C ASP A 288 -27.26 -6.61 -9.45
N LEU A 289 -27.07 -5.32 -9.74
CA LEU A 289 -26.00 -4.51 -9.18
C LEU A 289 -25.97 -4.53 -7.64
N ARG A 290 -27.11 -4.77 -7.00
CA ARG A 290 -27.22 -4.90 -5.54
C ARG A 290 -26.50 -6.16 -5.02
N ASP A 291 -26.45 -7.22 -5.82
CA ASP A 291 -25.77 -8.47 -5.47
C ASP A 291 -24.27 -8.45 -5.80
N ASP A 292 -23.77 -7.35 -6.37
CA ASP A 292 -22.34 -7.21 -6.66
C ASP A 292 -21.54 -7.25 -5.35
N ILE A 293 -20.60 -8.19 -5.28
CA ILE A 293 -19.61 -8.21 -4.21
C ILE A 293 -18.70 -7.00 -4.38
N THR A 294 -18.68 -6.15 -3.37
CA THR A 294 -17.92 -4.89 -3.36
C THR A 294 -16.85 -4.84 -2.28
N ARG A 295 -16.90 -5.76 -1.31
CA ARG A 295 -15.97 -5.84 -0.21
C ARG A 295 -15.56 -7.28 0.02
N CYS A 296 -14.33 -7.47 0.47
CA CYS A 296 -13.84 -8.73 1.00
C CYS A 296 -12.95 -8.48 2.22
N ALA A 297 -12.93 -9.44 3.13
CA ALA A 297 -11.98 -9.54 4.23
C ALA A 297 -11.43 -10.96 4.30
N PHE A 298 -10.20 -11.11 4.78
CA PHE A 298 -9.51 -12.41 4.86
C PHE A 298 -8.88 -12.61 6.23
N ALA A 299 -9.33 -13.63 6.94
CA ALA A 299 -8.73 -14.08 8.20
C ALA A 299 -7.63 -15.10 7.89
N GLU A 300 -6.41 -14.61 7.66
CA GLU A 300 -5.31 -15.43 7.14
C GLU A 300 -4.99 -16.68 7.98
N ALA A 301 -4.99 -16.55 9.31
CA ALA A 301 -4.71 -17.65 10.23
C ALA A 301 -5.74 -18.79 10.14
N MET A 302 -6.99 -18.46 9.80
CA MET A 302 -8.09 -19.42 9.68
C MET A 302 -8.32 -19.87 8.23
N GLY A 303 -7.75 -19.14 7.26
CA GLY A 303 -8.03 -19.34 5.84
C GLY A 303 -9.45 -18.94 5.43
N THR A 304 -10.17 -18.17 6.25
CA THR A 304 -11.58 -17.83 6.06
C THR A 304 -11.74 -16.52 5.30
N VAL A 305 -12.67 -16.46 4.35
CA VAL A 305 -12.96 -15.26 3.56
C VAL A 305 -14.38 -14.78 3.85
N ILE A 306 -14.54 -13.48 4.10
CA ILE A 306 -15.86 -12.83 4.23
C ILE A 306 -16.06 -11.93 3.01
N LEU A 307 -17.21 -12.04 2.37
CA LEU A 307 -17.62 -11.26 1.22
C LEU A 307 -18.81 -10.36 1.61
N GLY A 308 -18.78 -9.11 1.18
CA GLY A 308 -19.88 -8.16 1.36
C GLY A 308 -20.42 -7.68 0.00
N ASN A 309 -21.74 -7.74 -0.18
CA ASN A 309 -22.42 -7.21 -1.37
C ASN A 309 -22.91 -5.75 -1.16
N ARG A 310 -23.50 -5.14 -2.18
CA ARG A 310 -24.05 -3.76 -2.07
C ARG A 310 -25.34 -3.67 -1.25
N LYS A 311 -26.06 -4.78 -1.04
CA LYS A 311 -27.22 -4.84 -0.12
C LYS A 311 -26.81 -4.80 1.35
N GLY A 312 -25.54 -5.09 1.65
CA GLY A 312 -25.02 -5.25 3.01
C GLY A 312 -25.05 -6.69 3.51
N ASP A 313 -25.39 -7.66 2.66
CA ASP A 313 -25.34 -9.08 3.02
C ASP A 313 -23.88 -9.53 3.12
N LEU A 314 -23.61 -10.38 4.12
CA LEU A 314 -22.31 -10.98 4.34
C LEU A 314 -22.34 -12.48 4.03
N LYS A 315 -21.32 -12.97 3.35
CA LYS A 315 -21.13 -14.39 3.05
C LYS A 315 -19.76 -14.87 3.51
N LEU A 316 -19.75 -15.94 4.29
CA LEU A 316 -18.54 -16.64 4.73
C LEU A 316 -18.18 -17.74 3.72
N LEU A 317 -16.89 -17.87 3.40
CA LEU A 317 -16.30 -18.95 2.59
C LEU A 317 -15.22 -19.69 3.40
#